data_AF-A0A661VH93-F1
#
_entry.id   AF-A0A661VH93-F1
#
_cell.length_a   1.000
_cell.length_b   1.000
_cell.length_c   1.000
_cell.angle_alpha   90.00
_cell.angle_beta   90.00
_cell.angle_gamma   90.00
#
_symmetry.space_group_name_H-M   'P 1'
#
loop_
_entity.id
_entity.type
_entity.pdbx_description
1 polymer ?
#
loop_
_entity_poly.entity_id
_entity_poly.type
_entity_poly.pdbx_seq_one_letter_code
_entity_poly.pdbx_strand_id
1 'polypeptide(L)' 'MTEERRIRVLVAKPGLDGHDRGARVLTLGLRDEGTEVIYTGLRQTPEKIVQAAIQEDVDVVGLSCLSGAHR' A
#
# COMPACT_ATOMS: atom_id res chain seq x y z
N MET A 1 2.49 3.09 -30.15
CA MET A 1 1.59 2.50 -29.14
C MET A 1 2.24 2.78 -27.81
N THR A 2 1.76 3.77 -27.07
CA THR A 2 2.17 3.94 -25.67
C THR A 2 1.69 2.70 -24.93
N GLU A 3 2.60 1.90 -24.38
CA GLU A 3 2.18 0.83 -23.47
C GLU A 3 1.34 1.45 -22.36
N GLU A 4 0.14 0.93 -22.14
CA GLU A 4 -0.65 1.28 -20.97
C GLU A 4 0.10 0.76 -19.75
N ARG A 5 0.85 1.67 -19.09
CA ARG A 5 1.51 1.38 -17.83
C ARG A 5 0.44 0.98 -16.81
N ARG A 6 0.58 -0.21 -16.22
CA ARG A 6 -0.28 -0.65 -15.13
C ARG A 6 -0.11 0.29 -13.94
N ILE A 7 -1.22 0.66 -13.31
CA ILE A 7 -1.21 1.44 -12.08
C ILE A 7 -0.53 0.59 -10.99
N ARG A 8 0.42 1.20 -10.30
CA ARG A 8 1.18 0.60 -9.20
C ARG A 8 0.72 1.21 -7.88
N VAL A 9 0.25 0.38 -6.97
CA VAL A 9 -0.32 0.82 -5.68
C VAL A 9 0.49 0.22 -4.54
N LEU A 10 0.99 1.06 -3.65
CA LEU A 10 1.56 0.62 -2.38
C LEU A 10 0.48 0.68 -1.30
N VAL A 11 0.18 -0.45 -0.66
CA VAL A 11 -0.72 -0.53 0.50
C VAL A 11 0.12 -0.73 1.75
N ALA A 12 0.01 0.20 2.70
CA ALA A 12 0.81 0.21 3.92
C ALA A 12 -0.01 0.35 5.21
N LYS A 13 0.59 -0.16 6.29
CA LYS A 13 0.05 -0.13 7.64
C LYS A 13 1.06 0.52 8.60
N PRO A 14 0.91 1.82 8.90
CA PRO A 14 1.85 2.54 9.75
C PRO A 14 1.69 2.17 11.24
N GLY A 15 2.80 2.21 11.97
CA GLY A 15 2.84 2.11 13.43
C GLY A 15 2.36 0.77 13.99
N LEU A 16 1.82 0.74 15.19
CA LEU A 16 1.47 -0.52 15.88
C LEU A 16 0.12 -1.13 15.44
N ASP A 17 -0.44 -0.69 14.30
CA ASP A 17 -1.74 -1.18 13.83
C ASP A 17 -1.67 -2.63 13.33
N GLY A 18 -2.18 -3.56 14.14
CA GLY A 18 -2.28 -4.98 13.81
C GLY A 18 -3.50 -5.36 12.96
N HIS A 19 -4.38 -4.40 12.62
CA HIS A 19 -5.63 -4.69 11.91
C HIS A 19 -5.38 -4.90 10.41
N ASP A 20 -5.06 -6.12 10.04
CA ASP A 20 -4.56 -6.45 8.70
C ASP A 20 -5.65 -6.74 7.66
N ARG A 21 -6.81 -7.24 8.11
CA ARG A 21 -7.85 -7.80 7.21
C ARG A 21 -8.30 -6.83 6.12
N GLY A 22 -8.61 -5.59 6.47
CA GLY A 22 -9.07 -4.59 5.49
C GLY A 22 -8.02 -4.28 4.41
N ALA A 23 -6.75 -4.13 4.81
CA ALA A 23 -5.65 -3.87 3.88
C ALA A 23 -5.43 -5.04 2.92
N ARG A 24 -5.52 -6.28 3.41
CA ARG A 24 -5.37 -7.48 2.58
C ARG A 24 -6.52 -7.69 1.60
N VAL A 25 -7.76 -7.42 2.00
CA VAL A 25 -8.92 -7.50 1.09
C VAL A 25 -8.77 -6.49 -0.05
N LEU A 26 -8.39 -5.25 0.26
CA LEU A 26 -8.14 -4.23 -0.78
C LEU A 26 -6.96 -4.62 -1.69
N THR A 27 -5.87 -5.14 -1.11
CA THR A 27 -4.73 -5.62 -1.90
C THR A 27 -5.13 -6.70 -2.89
N LEU A 28 -5.96 -7.66 -2.47
CA LEU A 28 -6.44 -8.73 -3.34
C LEU A 28 -7.36 -8.18 -4.43
N GLY A 29 -8.37 -7.40 -4.07
CA GLY A 29 -9.32 -6.84 -5.04
C GLY A 29 -8.64 -5.95 -6.10
N LEU A 30 -7.67 -5.12 -5.70
CA LEU A 30 -6.91 -4.31 -6.64
C LEU A 30 -6.09 -5.17 -7.62
N ARG A 31 -5.49 -6.26 -7.14
CA ARG A 31 -4.76 -7.21 -8.00
C ARG A 31 -5.69 -7.93 -8.98
N ASP A 32 -6.88 -8.31 -8.52
CA ASP A 32 -7.88 -8.96 -9.37
C ASP A 32 -8.33 -8.03 -10.53
N GLU A 33 -8.35 -6.72 -10.31
CA GLU A 33 -8.61 -5.68 -11.33
C GLU A 33 -7.38 -5.33 -12.18
N GLY A 34 -6.28 -6.08 -12.08
CA GLY A 34 -5.08 -5.90 -12.92
C GLY A 34 -4.08 -4.84 -12.45
N THR A 35 -4.26 -4.32 -11.23
CA THR A 35 -3.32 -3.37 -10.60
C THR A 35 -2.09 -4.10 -10.07
N GLU A 36 -0.91 -3.50 -10.20
CA GLU A 36 0.28 -3.99 -9.51
C GLU A 36 0.30 -3.48 -8.07
N VAL A 37 0.16 -4.37 -7.09
CA VAL A 37 0.01 -3.97 -5.69
C VAL A 37 1.17 -4.47 -4.83
N ILE A 38 1.84 -3.53 -4.18
CA ILE A 38 2.90 -3.77 -3.20
C ILE A 38 2.28 -3.66 -1.81
N TYR A 39 2.28 -4.75 -1.04
CA TYR A 39 1.83 -4.74 0.34
C TYR A 39 3.03 -4.71 1.29
N THR A 40 3.16 -3.66 2.11
CA THR A 40 4.34 -3.49 2.98
C THR A 40 4.30 -4.36 4.24
N GLY A 41 3.18 -5.04 4.51
CA GLY A 41 2.96 -5.70 5.79
C GLY A 41 2.70 -4.72 6.93
N LEU A 42 2.69 -5.26 8.15
CA LEU A 42 2.39 -4.54 9.38
C LEU A 42 3.60 -3.78 9.91
N ARG A 43 3.35 -2.78 10.75
CA ARG A 43 4.35 -2.12 11.59
C ARG A 43 5.45 -1.40 10.81
N GLN A 44 5.06 -0.70 9.77
CA GLN A 44 5.98 0.17 9.04
C GLN A 44 6.05 1.55 9.67
N THR A 45 7.23 2.17 9.64
CA THR A 45 7.36 3.59 9.97
C THR A 45 7.03 4.43 8.74
N PRO A 46 6.58 5.69 8.88
CA PRO A 46 6.34 6.58 7.75
C PRO A 46 7.53 6.67 6.79
N GLU A 47 8.76 6.74 7.31
CA GLU A 47 9.98 6.83 6.51
C GLU A 47 10.19 5.59 5.64
N LYS A 48 9.94 4.40 6.20
CA LYS A 48 10.02 3.14 5.42
C LYS A 48 8.95 3.08 4.33
N ILE A 49 7.75 3.56 4.61
CA ILE A 49 6.66 3.61 3.64
C ILE A 49 7.03 4.55 2.48
N VAL A 50 7.55 5.74 2.78
CA VAL A 50 8.00 6.70 1.77
C VAL A 50 9.15 6.14 0.93
N GLN A 51 10.15 5.53 1.57
CA GLN A 51 11.27 4.91 0.86
C GLN A 51 10.79 3.79 -0.07
N ALA A 52 9.89 2.92 0.40
CA ALA A 52 9.30 1.87 -0.43
C ALA A 52 8.50 2.46 -1.59
N ALA A 53 7.70 3.49 -1.37
CA ALA A 53 6.92 4.13 -2.44
C ALA A 53 7.81 4.72 -3.54
N ILE A 54 8.93 5.34 -3.17
CA ILE A 54 9.90 5.90 -4.12
C ILE A 54 10.63 4.78 -4.87
N GLN A 55 11.15 3.78 -4.15
CA GLN A 55 11.91 2.67 -4.74
C GLN A 55 11.05 1.85 -5.71
N GLU A 56 9.78 1.64 -5.33
CA GLU A 56 8.81 0.92 -6.13
C GLU A 56 8.15 1.80 -7.19
N ASP A 57 8.47 3.10 -7.29
CA ASP A 57 7.92 4.02 -8.30
C ASP A 57 6.39 3.89 -8.44
N VAL A 58 5.67 4.01 -7.31
CA VAL A 58 4.22 3.78 -7.26
C VAL A 58 3.41 5.03 -7.61
N ASP A 59 2.26 4.81 -8.24
CA ASP A 59 1.33 5.86 -8.62
C ASP A 59 0.41 6.27 -7.45
N VAL A 60 0.13 5.33 -6.53
CA VAL A 60 -0.77 5.54 -5.39
C VAL A 60 -0.20 4.92 -4.11
N VAL A 61 -0.35 5.63 -3.00
CA VAL A 61 -0.08 5.12 -1.64
C VAL A 61 -1.39 5.01 -0.86
N GLY A 62 -1.82 3.80 -0.55
CA GLY A 62 -2.95 3.50 0.32
C GLY A 62 -2.49 3.24 1.76
N LEU A 63 -3.02 4.01 2.71
CA LEU A 63 -2.75 3.81 4.15
C LEU A 63 -3.95 3.21 4.85
N SER A 64 -3.72 2.13 5.60
CA SER A 64 -4.74 1.54 6.47
C SER A 64 -4.33 1.72 7.93
N CYS A 65 -5.10 2.53 8.67
CA CYS A 65 -4.86 2.85 10.08
C CYS A 65 -6.18 2.82 10.87
N LEU A 66 -6.38 1.79 11.69
CA LEU A 66 -7.51 1.68 12.62
C LEU A 66 -7.13 2.03 14.06
N SER A 67 -5.83 2.02 14.39
CA SER A 67 -5.32 2.33 15.73
C SER A 67 -5.45 3.80 16.16
N GLY A 68 -5.96 4.67 15.28
CA GLY A 68 -6.05 6.12 15.54
C GLY A 68 -4.72 6.87 15.35
N ALA A 69 -3.66 6.21 14.88
CA ALA A 69 -2.33 6.78 14.67
C ALA A 69 -2.18 7.51 13.32
N HIS A 70 -3.21 8.26 12.89
CA HIS A 70 -3.24 8.98 11.60
C HIS A 70 -3.01 10.49 11.73
N ARG A 71 -2.55 10.96 12.91
CA ARG A 71 -2.15 12.34 13.16
C ARG A 71 -0.65 12.51 13.00
#